data_AF-A0A235ACR6-F1
#
_entry.id   AF-A0A235ACR6-F1
#
_cell.length_a   1.000
_cell.length_b   1.000
_cell.length_c   1.000
_cell.angle_alpha   90.00
_cell.angle_beta   90.00
_cell.angle_gamma   90.00
#
_symmetry.space_group_name_H-M   'P 1'
#
loop_
_entity.id
_entity.type
_entity.pdbx_description
1 polymer ?
#
loop_
_entity_poly.entity_id
_entity_poly.type
_entity_poly.pdbx_seq_one_letter_code
_entity_poly.pdbx_strand_id
1 'polypeptide(L)'
;MRRLVAYGRWGGARTPIAAVRVHVMILQRFGYTYAQIARRAGIQEHTVYRCMNHRNRTILADNAARILAIAPSYADLDPGTLVPAEGTRRRLQALACLGWSGAAIAAIAGVSLDTVHRISSAPTVRVVVRNAITAAYDRLWNQEPPTDTKAQRQSRTFALHTAQAAGWVPPLAWDDIDTDPEPQQGEDAGVDEIAIALAVDGQPVRLTREERHIALRELHAFGHLDSELAARLGVDVRTIDRDRKLLGLPANYWTEHEAAA
;
A
#
# COMPACT_ATOMS: atom_id res chain seq x y z
N MET A 1 24.00 57.54 28.54
CA MET A 1 24.93 56.73 29.34
C MET A 1 24.65 55.25 29.06
N ARG A 2 25.52 54.60 28.27
CA ARG A 2 25.55 53.15 28.05
C ARG A 2 26.11 52.49 29.32
N ARG A 3 25.40 51.51 29.90
CA ARG A 3 25.96 50.60 30.92
C ARG A 3 25.52 49.16 30.64
N LEU A 4 26.47 48.43 30.04
CA LEU A 4 26.84 47.04 30.31
C LEU A 4 25.89 45.91 29.89
N VAL A 5 26.05 45.55 28.61
CA VAL A 5 26.00 44.17 28.10
C VAL A 5 27.26 43.44 28.62
N ALA A 6 27.13 42.57 29.62
CA ALA A 6 28.14 41.56 29.97
C ALA A 6 27.58 40.60 31.04
N TYR A 7 26.98 39.49 30.62
CA TYR A 7 27.03 38.13 31.17
C TYR A 7 25.93 37.33 30.47
N GLY A 8 26.33 36.40 29.60
CA GLY A 8 25.45 35.59 28.78
C GLY A 8 24.55 34.68 29.63
N ARG A 9 23.28 35.05 29.73
CA ARG A 9 22.16 34.13 29.91
C ARG A 9 20.90 34.83 29.42
N TRP A 10 20.55 34.61 28.16
CA TRP A 10 19.23 34.94 27.64
C TRP A 10 18.19 33.95 28.19
N GLY A 11 17.97 33.97 29.50
CA GLY A 11 16.94 33.18 30.16
C GLY A 11 15.62 33.92 30.13
N GLY A 12 14.90 33.90 28.99
CA GLY A 12 13.54 34.45 28.97
C GLY A 12 12.95 34.88 27.64
N ALA A 13 13.67 34.79 26.51
CA ALA A 13 13.08 35.09 25.21
C ALA A 13 11.82 34.23 24.99
N ARG A 14 10.69 34.86 24.66
CA ARG A 14 9.41 34.19 24.41
C ARG A 14 9.08 34.29 22.93
N THR A 15 8.59 33.19 22.36
CA THR A 15 8.19 33.11 20.96
C THR A 15 6.69 32.75 20.87
N PRO A 16 5.99 33.12 19.78
CA PRO A 16 4.62 32.67 19.53
C PRO A 16 4.51 31.14 19.57
N ILE A 17 3.42 30.64 20.15
CA ILE A 17 3.23 29.20 20.39
C ILE A 17 2.65 28.44 19.18
N ALA A 18 2.20 29.15 18.14
CA ALA A 18 1.42 28.57 17.05
C ALA A 18 2.14 27.39 16.35
N ALA A 19 3.41 27.57 15.97
CA ALA A 19 4.20 26.52 15.35
C ALA A 19 4.38 25.29 16.27
N VAL A 20 4.57 25.52 17.57
CA VAL A 20 4.69 24.45 18.56
C VAL A 20 3.40 23.63 18.64
N ARG A 21 2.22 24.27 18.60
CA ARG A 21 0.93 23.56 18.63
C ARG A 21 0.74 22.69 17.40
N VAL A 22 0.98 23.25 16.22
CA VAL A 22 0.89 22.49 14.96
C VAL A 22 1.81 21.28 15.01
N HIS A 23 3.06 21.47 15.46
CA HIS A 23 4.02 20.39 15.57
C HIS A 23 3.61 19.31 16.58
N VAL A 24 3.10 19.71 17.75
CA VAL A 24 2.59 18.75 18.74
C VAL A 24 1.40 17.96 18.19
N MET A 25 0.50 18.59 17.41
CA MET A 25 -0.60 17.88 16.74
C MET A 25 -0.10 16.87 15.71
N ILE A 26 0.95 17.21 14.95
CA ILE A 26 1.61 16.28 14.03
C ILE A 26 2.18 15.09 14.82
N LEU A 27 2.95 15.34 15.88
CA LEU A 27 3.50 14.28 16.74
C LEU A 27 2.40 13.39 17.32
N GLN A 28 1.28 13.96 17.78
CA GLN A 28 0.13 13.19 18.29
C GLN A 28 -0.52 12.34 17.20
N ARG A 29 -0.59 12.81 15.95
CA ARG A 29 -1.07 12.01 14.81
C ARG A 29 -0.16 10.82 14.52
N PHE A 30 1.14 10.95 14.80
CA PHE A 30 2.11 9.84 14.79
C PHE A 30 2.05 8.94 16.04
N GLY A 31 1.20 9.26 17.02
CA GLY A 31 0.99 8.46 18.23
C GLY A 31 1.82 8.88 19.45
N TYR A 32 2.52 10.01 19.39
CA TYR A 32 3.26 10.52 20.54
C TYR A 32 2.32 11.01 21.64
N THR A 33 2.56 10.55 22.87
CA THR A 33 1.92 11.11 24.08
C THR A 33 2.60 12.39 24.55
N TYR A 34 1.92 13.24 25.32
CA TYR A 34 2.56 14.43 25.92
C TYR A 34 3.76 14.06 26.79
N ALA A 35 3.67 12.96 27.54
CA ALA A 35 4.78 12.42 28.32
C ALA A 35 6.00 12.07 27.44
N GLN A 36 5.80 11.42 26.30
CA GLN A 36 6.88 11.08 25.36
C GLN A 36 7.49 12.32 24.70
N ILE A 37 6.65 13.28 24.27
CA ILE A 37 7.11 14.57 23.70
C ILE A 37 7.96 15.32 24.73
N ALA A 38 7.49 15.40 25.97
CA ALA A 38 8.17 16.12 27.03
C ALA A 38 9.50 15.47 27.41
N ARG A 39 9.52 14.14 27.53
CA ARG A 39 10.74 13.35 27.79
C ARG A 39 11.80 13.62 26.71
N ARG A 40 11.41 13.62 25.44
CA ARG A 40 12.29 13.87 24.29
C ARG A 40 12.75 15.31 24.19
N ALA A 41 11.85 16.26 24.43
CA ALA A 41 12.22 17.66 24.54
C ALA A 41 13.05 17.94 25.80
N GLY A 42 13.12 17.02 26.77
CA GLY A 42 13.77 17.19 28.08
C GLY A 42 13.14 18.31 28.91
N ILE A 43 11.81 18.42 28.85
CA ILE A 43 11.00 19.41 29.58
C ILE A 43 9.94 18.70 30.43
N GLN A 44 9.27 19.45 31.29
CA GLN A 44 8.16 18.92 32.10
C GLN A 44 6.92 18.67 31.23
N GLU A 45 6.25 17.53 31.40
CA GLU A 45 5.02 17.17 30.64
C GLU A 45 3.93 18.23 30.74
N HIS A 46 3.74 18.79 31.93
CA HIS A 46 2.79 19.89 32.14
C HIS A 46 3.07 21.12 31.26
N THR A 47 4.31 21.32 30.81
CA THR A 47 4.66 22.37 29.83
C THR A 47 3.98 22.11 28.49
N VAL A 48 4.08 20.88 27.96
CA VAL A 48 3.45 20.48 26.70
C VAL A 48 1.92 20.56 26.82
N TYR A 49 1.38 20.01 27.91
CA TYR A 49 -0.06 20.09 28.20
C TYR A 49 -0.57 21.54 28.22
N ARG A 50 0.17 22.45 28.86
CA ARG A 50 -0.19 23.88 28.90
C ARG A 50 -0.14 24.54 27.54
N CYS A 51 0.80 24.14 26.69
CA CYS A 51 0.88 24.67 25.34
C CYS A 51 -0.37 24.36 24.54
N MET A 52 -0.92 23.14 24.69
CA MET A 52 -2.07 22.67 23.95
C MET A 52 -3.41 23.13 24.53
N ASN A 53 -3.58 23.07 25.86
CA ASN A 53 -4.91 23.18 26.48
C ASN A 53 -5.23 24.56 27.08
N HIS A 54 -4.26 25.47 27.19
CA HIS A 54 -4.48 26.78 27.83
C HIS A 54 -4.44 27.94 26.82
N ARG A 55 -4.97 29.11 27.22
CA ARG A 55 -4.97 30.34 26.39
C ARG A 55 -3.61 31.03 26.25
N ASN A 56 -2.51 30.33 26.55
CA ASN A 56 -1.16 30.88 26.42
C ASN A 56 -0.88 31.21 24.95
N ARG A 57 -0.42 32.44 24.68
CA ARG A 57 -0.05 32.89 23.32
C ARG A 57 1.43 32.68 23.01
N THR A 58 2.26 32.51 24.03
CA THR A 58 3.72 32.41 23.91
C THR A 58 4.30 31.34 24.81
N ILE A 59 5.48 30.85 24.44
CA ILE A 59 6.29 29.85 25.17
C ILE A 59 7.74 30.37 25.23
N LEU A 60 8.53 29.87 26.19
CA LEU A 60 9.99 30.11 26.17
C LEU A 60 10.59 29.60 24.86
N ALA A 61 11.46 30.39 24.24
CA ALA A 61 12.08 30.10 22.96
C ALA A 61 12.90 28.80 22.99
N ASP A 62 13.60 28.53 24.10
CA ASP A 62 14.32 27.27 24.30
C ASP A 62 13.39 26.05 24.26
N ASN A 63 12.29 26.08 25.04
CA ASN A 63 11.31 25.00 25.03
C ASN A 63 10.65 24.84 23.65
N ALA A 64 10.39 25.93 22.94
CA ALA A 64 9.84 25.87 21.57
C ALA A 64 10.81 25.18 20.62
N ALA A 65 12.08 25.60 20.62
CA ALA A 65 13.12 25.00 19.78
C ALA A 65 13.28 23.50 20.07
N ARG A 66 13.27 23.11 21.35
CA ARG A 66 13.39 21.70 21.77
C ARG A 66 12.19 20.84 21.36
N ILE A 67 10.97 21.38 21.40
CA ILE A 67 9.78 20.65 20.90
C ILE A 67 9.82 20.55 19.37
N LEU A 68 10.14 21.64 18.67
CA LEU A 68 10.18 21.69 17.21
C LEU A 68 11.29 20.83 16.61
N ALA A 69 12.37 20.57 17.35
CA ALA A 69 13.45 19.68 16.93
C ALA A 69 13.08 18.19 16.95
N ILE A 70 11.95 17.80 17.55
CA ILE A 70 11.52 16.40 17.59
C ILE A 70 10.97 16.02 16.21
N ALA A 71 11.69 15.17 15.48
CA ALA A 71 11.15 14.55 14.28
C ALA A 71 10.18 13.39 14.66
N PRO A 72 8.99 13.29 14.05
CA PRO A 72 8.12 12.14 14.23
C PRO A 72 8.79 10.88 13.69
N SER A 73 8.93 9.88 14.56
CA SER A 73 9.46 8.56 14.19
C SER A 73 8.80 7.47 15.00
N TYR A 74 8.48 6.35 14.36
CA TYR A 74 7.93 5.17 15.03
C TYR A 74 9.00 4.29 15.69
N ALA A 75 10.27 4.37 15.23
CA ALA A 75 11.41 3.65 15.84
C ALA A 75 11.67 4.07 17.29
N ASP A 76 11.07 5.20 17.63
CA ASP A 76 11.35 6.05 18.76
C ASP A 76 10.26 5.95 19.86
N LEU A 77 9.19 5.23 19.56
CA LEU A 77 8.06 4.99 20.44
C LEU A 77 8.25 3.71 21.24
N ASP A 78 7.65 3.66 22.43
CA ASP A 78 7.68 2.47 23.26
C ASP A 78 6.94 1.31 22.54
N PRO A 79 7.42 0.05 22.60
CA PRO A 79 6.85 -1.07 21.82
C PRO A 79 5.35 -1.32 22.05
N GLY A 80 4.87 -0.97 23.25
CA GLY A 80 3.46 -1.10 23.65
C GLY A 80 2.55 0.06 23.25
N THR A 81 3.10 1.18 22.77
CA THR A 81 2.33 2.35 22.34
C THR A 81 1.40 1.98 21.19
N LEU A 82 0.16 2.48 21.24
CA LEU A 82 -0.82 2.34 20.16
C LEU A 82 -0.63 3.48 19.16
N VAL A 83 -0.51 3.13 17.89
CA VAL A 83 -0.38 4.05 16.76
C VAL A 83 -1.44 3.75 15.70
N PRO A 84 -1.75 4.68 14.78
CA PRO A 84 -2.70 4.42 13.71
C PRO A 84 -2.37 3.13 12.93
N ALA A 85 -3.38 2.29 12.72
CA ALA A 85 -3.20 1.01 12.00
C ALA A 85 -3.15 1.18 10.48
N GLU A 86 -3.50 2.35 9.95
CA GLU A 86 -3.71 2.60 8.52
C GLU A 86 -2.51 2.22 7.66
N GLY A 87 -1.32 2.77 7.94
CA GLY A 87 -0.10 2.42 7.20
C GLY A 87 0.29 0.93 7.33
N THR A 88 -0.04 0.30 8.46
CA THR A 88 0.18 -1.15 8.63
C THR A 88 -0.79 -1.96 7.77
N ARG A 89 -2.06 -1.53 7.71
CA ARG A 89 -3.10 -2.14 6.89
C ARG A 89 -2.77 -2.01 5.40
N ARG A 90 -2.38 -0.82 4.94
CA ARG A 90 -1.96 -0.57 3.56
C ARG A 90 -0.81 -1.50 3.13
N ARG A 91 0.19 -1.72 3.99
CA ARG A 91 1.27 -2.71 3.73
C ARG A 91 0.75 -4.13 3.57
N LEU A 92 -0.16 -4.58 4.43
CA LEU A 92 -0.78 -5.91 4.32
C LEU A 92 -1.56 -6.06 3.01
N GLN A 93 -2.33 -5.03 2.65
CA GLN A 93 -3.12 -4.98 1.42
C GLN A 93 -2.22 -5.02 0.18
N ALA A 94 -1.18 -4.19 0.16
CA ALA A 94 -0.21 -4.12 -0.92
C ALA A 94 0.53 -5.46 -1.13
N LEU A 95 0.91 -6.16 -0.05
CA LEU A 95 1.48 -7.50 -0.15
C LEU A 95 0.47 -8.53 -0.68
N ALA A 96 -0.81 -8.40 -0.34
CA ALA A 96 -1.85 -9.25 -0.91
C ALA A 96 -2.01 -9.03 -2.43
N CYS A 97 -1.85 -7.79 -2.92
CA CYS A 97 -1.79 -7.49 -4.36
C CYS A 97 -0.62 -8.18 -5.07
N LEU A 98 0.47 -8.46 -4.35
CA LEU A 98 1.60 -9.25 -4.85
C LEU A 98 1.41 -10.78 -4.68
N GLY A 99 0.29 -11.19 -4.09
CA GLY A 99 -0.06 -12.59 -3.87
C GLY A 99 0.49 -13.19 -2.57
N TRP A 100 1.00 -12.39 -1.65
CA TRP A 100 1.38 -12.87 -0.32
C TRP A 100 0.13 -13.09 0.54
N SER A 101 -0.04 -14.31 1.06
CA SER A 101 -1.17 -14.61 1.95
C SER A 101 -0.95 -14.07 3.36
N GLY A 102 -2.03 -13.74 4.07
CA GLY A 102 -1.95 -13.29 5.46
C GLY A 102 -1.22 -14.28 6.38
N ALA A 103 -1.35 -15.58 6.12
CA ALA A 103 -0.63 -16.63 6.85
C ALA A 103 0.89 -16.58 6.60
N ALA A 104 1.31 -16.37 5.34
CA ALA A 104 2.72 -16.23 5.00
C ALA A 104 3.32 -14.96 5.62
N ILE A 105 2.59 -13.83 5.53
CA ILE A 105 3.02 -12.57 6.13
C ILE A 105 3.13 -12.71 7.66
N ALA A 106 2.14 -13.33 8.32
CA ALA A 106 2.15 -13.57 9.76
C ALA A 106 3.38 -14.39 10.20
N ALA A 107 3.67 -15.48 9.48
CA ALA A 107 4.82 -16.34 9.74
C ALA A 107 6.15 -15.58 9.61
N ILE A 108 6.30 -14.77 8.56
CA ILE A 108 7.53 -14.00 8.30
C ILE A 108 7.71 -12.85 9.31
N ALA A 109 6.62 -12.20 9.70
CA ALA A 109 6.61 -11.14 10.70
C ALA A 109 6.76 -11.66 12.14
N GLY A 110 6.57 -12.96 12.38
CA GLY A 110 6.58 -13.53 13.73
C GLY A 110 5.38 -13.12 14.58
N VAL A 111 4.22 -12.89 13.95
CA VAL A 111 2.95 -12.55 14.62
C VAL A 111 1.88 -13.60 14.35
N SER A 112 0.79 -13.61 15.13
CA SER A 112 -0.31 -14.53 14.87
C SER A 112 -1.14 -14.10 13.65
N LEU A 113 -1.72 -15.08 12.94
CA LEU A 113 -2.66 -14.80 11.86
C LEU A 113 -3.88 -14.00 12.33
N ASP A 114 -4.35 -14.26 13.55
CA ASP A 114 -5.42 -13.46 14.18
C ASP A 114 -5.03 -11.98 14.32
N THR A 115 -3.77 -11.70 14.65
CA THR A 115 -3.26 -10.31 14.70
C THR A 115 -3.33 -9.66 13.33
N VAL A 116 -2.95 -10.37 12.26
CA VAL A 116 -3.05 -9.87 10.88
C VAL A 116 -4.51 -9.59 10.52
N HIS A 117 -5.44 -10.50 10.80
CA HIS A 117 -6.87 -10.29 10.53
C HIS A 117 -7.45 -9.11 11.30
N ARG A 118 -7.04 -8.91 12.56
CA ARG A 118 -7.52 -7.80 13.40
C ARG A 118 -7.12 -6.44 12.86
N ILE A 119 -5.93 -6.32 12.26
CA ILE A 119 -5.43 -5.05 11.69
C ILE A 119 -6.33 -4.52 10.56
N SER A 120 -7.03 -5.40 9.85
CA SER A 120 -7.93 -5.03 8.76
C SER A 120 -9.04 -4.06 9.18
N SER A 121 -9.51 -4.11 10.43
CA SER A 121 -10.58 -3.23 10.94
C SER A 121 -10.17 -2.41 12.17
N ALA A 122 -9.08 -2.76 12.85
CA ALA A 122 -8.65 -2.02 14.03
C ALA A 122 -8.23 -0.59 13.69
N PRO A 123 -8.61 0.42 14.50
CA PRO A 123 -8.17 1.81 14.30
C PRO A 123 -6.70 2.01 14.67
N THR A 124 -6.18 1.19 15.58
CA THR A 124 -4.81 1.29 16.10
C THR A 124 -4.13 -0.07 16.19
N VAL A 125 -2.80 -0.04 16.19
CA VAL A 125 -1.91 -1.20 16.32
C VAL A 125 -0.77 -0.86 17.28
N ARG A 126 -0.23 -1.85 17.97
CA ARG A 126 0.95 -1.64 18.83
C ARG A 126 2.19 -1.42 17.95
N VAL A 127 3.09 -0.53 18.37
CA VAL A 127 4.36 -0.23 17.68
C VAL A 127 5.16 -1.50 17.38
N VAL A 128 5.23 -2.44 18.32
CA VAL A 128 5.92 -3.72 18.10
C VAL A 128 5.35 -4.52 16.91
N VAL A 129 4.03 -4.55 16.77
CA VAL A 129 3.35 -5.25 15.67
C VAL A 129 3.51 -4.48 14.36
N ARG A 130 3.35 -3.15 14.38
CA ARG A 130 3.65 -2.29 13.23
C ARG A 130 5.05 -2.59 12.70
N ASN A 131 6.07 -2.52 13.55
CA ASN A 131 7.45 -2.69 13.16
C ASN A 131 7.73 -4.10 12.62
N ALA A 132 7.11 -5.14 13.20
CA ALA A 132 7.20 -6.50 12.68
C ALA A 132 6.61 -6.64 11.27
N ILE A 133 5.44 -6.04 11.02
CA ILE A 133 4.81 -6.02 9.69
C ILE A 133 5.61 -5.15 8.70
N THR A 134 6.16 -4.01 9.13
CA THR A 134 7.05 -3.19 8.30
C THR A 134 8.28 -3.99 7.88
N ALA A 135 8.94 -4.67 8.81
CA ALA A 135 10.10 -5.51 8.49
C ALA A 135 9.75 -6.68 7.55
N ALA A 136 8.55 -7.27 7.69
CA ALA A 136 8.08 -8.27 6.74
C ALA A 136 7.80 -7.65 5.36
N TYR A 137 7.16 -6.48 5.31
CA TYR A 137 6.91 -5.75 4.07
C TYR A 137 8.21 -5.45 3.32
N ASP A 138 9.21 -4.88 3.99
CA ASP A 138 10.50 -4.52 3.41
C ASP A 138 11.23 -5.74 2.80
N ARG A 139 11.00 -6.94 3.35
CA ARG A 139 11.55 -8.19 2.82
C ARG A 139 10.78 -8.72 1.61
N LEU A 140 9.46 -8.48 1.55
CA LEU A 140 8.56 -9.19 0.65
C LEU A 140 8.09 -8.38 -0.55
N TRP A 141 8.12 -7.04 -0.47
CA TRP A 141 7.52 -6.17 -1.49
C TRP A 141 8.15 -6.33 -2.89
N ASN A 142 9.41 -6.78 -2.96
CA ASN A 142 10.11 -7.07 -4.22
C ASN A 142 10.46 -8.55 -4.36
N GLN A 143 9.64 -9.43 -3.77
CA GLN A 143 9.82 -10.88 -3.82
C GLN A 143 8.52 -11.55 -4.26
N GLU A 144 8.66 -12.65 -5.00
CA GLU A 144 7.52 -13.47 -5.36
C GLU A 144 7.15 -14.43 -4.23
N PRO A 145 5.85 -14.59 -3.90
CA PRO A 145 5.41 -15.62 -2.97
C PRO A 145 5.76 -17.02 -3.53
N PRO A 146 6.14 -17.98 -2.66
CA PRO A 146 6.51 -19.32 -3.12
C PRO A 146 5.34 -20.01 -3.83
N THR A 147 5.62 -20.85 -4.82
CA THR A 147 4.60 -21.53 -5.64
C THR A 147 4.87 -23.03 -5.87
N ASP A 148 5.79 -23.64 -5.11
CA ASP A 148 6.25 -25.02 -5.31
C ASP A 148 5.14 -26.05 -5.04
N THR A 149 4.35 -25.82 -3.99
CA THR A 149 3.28 -26.73 -3.55
C THR A 149 1.89 -26.26 -4.02
N LYS A 150 0.93 -27.20 -4.08
CA LYS A 150 -0.47 -26.87 -4.39
C LYS A 150 -1.06 -25.88 -3.39
N ALA A 151 -0.75 -26.03 -2.10
CA ALA A 151 -1.22 -25.14 -1.04
C ALA A 151 -0.67 -23.70 -1.17
N GLN A 152 0.59 -23.57 -1.55
CA GLN A 152 1.22 -22.28 -1.84
C GLN A 152 0.57 -21.59 -3.04
N ARG A 153 0.38 -22.30 -4.16
CA ARG A 153 -0.33 -21.78 -5.34
C ARG A 153 -1.75 -21.32 -5.01
N GLN A 154 -2.48 -22.12 -4.23
CA GLN A 154 -3.84 -21.79 -3.80
C GLN A 154 -3.87 -20.54 -2.90
N SER A 155 -2.93 -20.43 -1.96
CA SER A 155 -2.82 -19.27 -1.07
C SER A 155 -2.51 -17.98 -1.83
N ARG A 156 -1.63 -18.07 -2.84
CA ARG A 156 -1.32 -16.96 -3.75
C ARG A 156 -2.56 -16.52 -4.52
N THR A 157 -3.25 -17.45 -5.16
CA THR A 157 -4.49 -17.15 -5.92
C THR A 157 -5.55 -16.52 -5.02
N PHE A 158 -5.71 -17.02 -3.79
CA PHE A 158 -6.67 -16.47 -2.85
C PHE A 158 -6.32 -15.03 -2.41
N ALA A 159 -5.04 -14.75 -2.16
CA ALA A 159 -4.57 -13.41 -1.80
C ALA A 159 -4.83 -12.41 -2.94
N LEU A 160 -4.48 -12.77 -4.18
CA LEU A 160 -4.71 -11.95 -5.37
C LEU A 160 -6.20 -11.66 -5.57
N HIS A 161 -7.05 -12.69 -5.49
CA HIS A 161 -8.49 -12.54 -5.66
C HIS A 161 -9.11 -11.68 -4.56
N THR A 162 -8.62 -11.79 -3.32
CA THR A 162 -9.07 -10.96 -2.20
C THR A 162 -8.71 -9.50 -2.43
N ALA A 163 -7.47 -9.23 -2.85
CA ALA A 163 -6.99 -7.89 -3.14
C ALA A 163 -7.79 -7.23 -4.28
N GLN A 164 -8.01 -7.97 -5.37
CA GLN A 164 -8.81 -7.51 -6.50
C GLN A 164 -10.25 -7.21 -6.09
N ALA A 165 -10.92 -8.15 -5.40
CA ALA A 165 -12.30 -7.97 -4.97
C ALA A 165 -12.49 -6.80 -3.99
N ALA A 166 -11.45 -6.47 -3.22
CA ALA A 166 -11.47 -5.37 -2.26
C ALA A 166 -10.92 -4.04 -2.83
N GLY A 167 -10.53 -4.00 -4.11
CA GLY A 167 -9.97 -2.81 -4.76
C GLY A 167 -8.66 -2.32 -4.13
N TRP A 168 -7.84 -3.24 -3.62
CA TRP A 168 -6.56 -2.88 -3.01
C TRP A 168 -5.50 -2.62 -4.08
N VAL A 169 -4.61 -1.67 -3.79
CA VAL A 169 -3.56 -1.22 -4.71
C VAL A 169 -2.17 -1.76 -4.31
N PRO A 170 -1.28 -2.00 -5.28
CA PRO A 170 0.06 -2.54 -5.04
C PRO A 170 1.00 -1.51 -4.35
N PRO A 171 2.19 -1.95 -3.87
CA PRO A 171 3.20 -1.07 -3.27
C PRO A 171 3.53 0.19 -4.06
N LEU A 172 3.69 0.07 -5.38
CA LEU A 172 4.12 1.14 -6.27
C LEU A 172 3.04 2.21 -6.52
N ALA A 173 1.81 1.98 -6.06
CA ALA A 173 0.75 3.00 -6.10
C ALA A 173 0.88 4.03 -4.95
N TRP A 174 1.86 3.89 -4.06
CA TRP A 174 2.10 4.80 -2.94
C TRP A 174 3.50 5.42 -3.06
N ASP A 175 3.61 6.75 -2.96
CA ASP A 175 4.91 7.43 -2.82
C ASP A 175 5.39 7.30 -1.36
N ASP A 176 4.50 7.60 -0.41
CA ASP A 176 4.65 7.34 1.01
C ASP A 176 3.38 6.66 1.56
N ILE A 177 3.46 5.33 1.67
CA ILE A 177 2.37 4.48 2.16
C ILE A 177 1.85 4.84 3.56
N ASP A 178 2.64 5.55 4.38
CA ASP A 178 2.26 5.99 5.72
C ASP A 178 1.57 7.36 5.75
N THR A 179 1.92 8.28 4.85
CA THR A 179 1.44 9.67 4.92
C THR A 179 0.52 10.10 3.79
N ASP A 180 0.56 9.42 2.64
CA ASP A 180 -0.25 9.82 1.49
C ASP A 180 -1.74 9.73 1.82
N PRO A 181 -2.53 10.76 1.49
CA PRO A 181 -3.97 10.76 1.75
C PRO A 181 -4.69 9.71 0.89
N GLU A 182 -4.20 9.47 -0.31
CA GLU A 182 -4.73 8.54 -1.31
C GLU A 182 -3.56 7.95 -2.11
N PRO A 183 -3.70 6.72 -2.64
CA PRO A 183 -2.68 6.20 -3.54
C PRO A 183 -2.62 7.05 -4.80
N GLN A 184 -1.44 7.18 -5.38
CA GLN A 184 -1.32 7.69 -6.74
C GLN A 184 -2.14 6.78 -7.65
N GLN A 185 -2.98 7.39 -8.48
CA GLN A 185 -3.61 6.71 -9.60
C GLN A 185 -2.51 6.42 -10.63
N GLY A 186 -1.72 5.37 -10.39
CA GLY A 186 -1.16 4.61 -11.50
C GLY A 186 -2.35 4.15 -12.32
N GLU A 187 -2.28 4.32 -13.65
CA GLU A 187 -3.30 3.87 -14.60
C GLU A 187 -3.89 2.55 -14.10
N ASP A 188 -5.21 2.52 -13.97
CA ASP A 188 -6.00 1.36 -13.54
C ASP A 188 -5.26 0.09 -13.94
N ALA A 189 -5.01 -0.84 -13.01
CA ALA A 189 -4.72 -2.22 -13.40
C ALA A 189 -6.02 -2.86 -13.95
N GLY A 190 -6.67 -2.15 -14.87
CA GLY A 190 -7.60 -2.65 -15.83
C GLY A 190 -6.84 -3.46 -16.86
N VAL A 191 -7.53 -3.73 -17.95
CA VAL A 191 -7.05 -4.56 -19.04
C VAL A 191 -5.68 -4.05 -19.53
N ASP A 192 -4.65 -4.90 -19.46
CA ASP A 192 -3.35 -4.59 -20.06
C ASP A 192 -3.48 -4.63 -21.59
N GLU A 193 -3.73 -3.45 -22.18
CA GLU A 193 -3.92 -3.28 -23.62
C GLU A 193 -2.69 -3.73 -24.42
N ILE A 194 -1.49 -3.61 -23.85
CA ILE A 194 -0.24 -4.05 -24.48
C ILE A 194 -0.19 -5.57 -24.51
N ALA A 195 -0.53 -6.24 -23.40
CA ALA A 195 -0.61 -7.69 -23.34
C ALA A 195 -1.64 -8.25 -24.35
N ILE A 196 -2.80 -7.58 -24.50
CA ILE A 196 -3.79 -7.92 -25.53
C ILE A 196 -3.20 -7.76 -26.93
N ALA A 197 -2.64 -6.59 -27.25
CA ALA A 197 -2.11 -6.30 -28.58
C ALA A 197 -1.03 -7.33 -28.98
N LEU A 198 -0.15 -7.68 -28.05
CA LEU A 198 0.88 -8.70 -28.26
C LEU A 198 0.27 -10.09 -28.51
N ALA A 199 -0.76 -10.48 -27.75
CA ALA A 199 -1.44 -11.76 -27.96
C ALA A 199 -2.22 -11.80 -29.29
N VAL A 200 -2.80 -10.68 -29.71
CA VAL A 200 -3.49 -10.54 -31.01
C VAL A 200 -2.48 -10.69 -32.17
N ASP A 201 -1.28 -10.14 -32.02
CA ASP A 201 -0.14 -10.33 -32.93
C ASP A 201 0.46 -11.75 -32.89
N GLY A 202 -0.01 -12.61 -31.97
CA GLY A 202 0.43 -13.99 -31.83
C GLY A 202 1.68 -14.18 -30.97
N GLN A 203 2.09 -13.17 -30.21
CA GLN A 203 3.18 -13.28 -29.24
C GLN A 203 2.72 -14.06 -28.01
N PRO A 204 3.58 -14.92 -27.42
CA PRO A 204 3.21 -15.72 -26.26
C PRO A 204 3.16 -14.87 -24.99
N VAL A 205 1.97 -14.41 -24.62
CA VAL A 205 1.72 -13.62 -23.40
C VAL A 205 0.67 -14.30 -22.53
N ARG A 206 0.82 -14.23 -21.21
CA ARG A 206 -0.20 -14.71 -20.27
C ARG A 206 -1.28 -13.65 -20.11
N LEU A 207 -2.49 -13.98 -20.52
CA LEU A 207 -3.65 -13.11 -20.38
C LEU A 207 -4.49 -13.51 -19.16
N THR A 208 -5.09 -12.52 -18.50
CA THR A 208 -6.23 -12.74 -17.62
C THR A 208 -7.45 -13.22 -18.42
N ARG A 209 -8.51 -13.67 -17.73
CA ARG A 209 -9.74 -14.10 -18.42
C ARG A 209 -10.40 -12.94 -19.16
N GLU A 210 -10.36 -11.76 -18.59
CA GLU A 210 -10.96 -10.54 -19.15
C GLU A 210 -10.17 -10.06 -20.38
N GLU A 211 -8.84 -9.96 -20.28
CA GLU A 211 -7.96 -9.69 -21.42
C GLU A 211 -8.12 -10.73 -22.54
N ARG A 212 -8.20 -12.02 -22.18
CA ARG A 212 -8.44 -13.09 -23.16
C ARG A 212 -9.77 -12.93 -23.87
N HIS A 213 -10.83 -12.48 -23.19
CA HIS A 213 -12.12 -12.24 -23.83
C HIS A 213 -12.09 -11.08 -24.81
N ILE A 214 -11.29 -10.06 -24.54
CA ILE A 214 -11.10 -8.91 -25.44
C ILE A 214 -10.27 -9.33 -26.65
N ALA A 215 -9.10 -9.95 -26.42
CA ALA A 215 -8.26 -10.49 -27.49
C ALA A 215 -8.99 -11.50 -28.38
N LEU A 216 -9.85 -12.36 -27.79
CA LEU A 216 -10.68 -13.31 -28.52
C LEU A 216 -11.68 -12.61 -29.43
N ARG A 217 -12.36 -11.54 -28.99
CA ARG A 217 -13.29 -10.78 -29.86
C ARG A 217 -12.58 -10.20 -31.07
N GLU A 218 -11.38 -9.62 -30.87
CA GLU A 218 -10.61 -9.02 -31.95
C GLU A 218 -10.14 -10.08 -32.96
N LEU A 219 -9.49 -11.14 -32.50
CA LEU A 219 -9.04 -12.23 -33.37
C LEU A 219 -10.21 -12.93 -34.08
N HIS A 220 -11.34 -13.09 -33.40
CA HIS A 220 -12.57 -13.64 -33.98
C HIS A 220 -13.10 -12.74 -35.11
N ALA A 221 -13.09 -11.42 -34.92
CA ALA A 221 -13.47 -10.46 -35.94
C ALA A 221 -12.55 -10.49 -37.17
N PHE A 222 -11.28 -10.86 -36.99
CA PHE A 222 -10.34 -11.13 -38.09
C PHE A 222 -10.57 -12.48 -38.79
N GLY A 223 -11.60 -13.24 -38.41
CA GLY A 223 -11.98 -14.49 -39.07
C GLY A 223 -11.21 -15.71 -38.58
N HIS A 224 -10.42 -15.61 -37.51
CA HIS A 224 -9.64 -16.74 -37.00
C HIS A 224 -10.53 -17.89 -36.52
N LEU A 225 -10.07 -19.11 -36.78
CA LEU A 225 -10.74 -20.35 -36.36
C LEU A 225 -10.46 -20.64 -34.89
N ASP A 226 -11.32 -21.44 -34.24
CA ASP A 226 -11.17 -21.79 -32.81
C ASP A 226 -9.80 -22.42 -32.48
N SER A 227 -9.19 -23.16 -33.42
CA SER A 227 -7.84 -23.70 -33.28
C SER A 227 -6.72 -22.65 -33.33
N GLU A 228 -6.88 -21.63 -34.16
CA GLU A 228 -5.92 -20.53 -34.31
C GLU A 228 -6.01 -19.58 -33.11
N LEU A 229 -7.24 -19.29 -32.67
CA LEU A 229 -7.51 -18.57 -31.42
C LEU A 229 -6.86 -19.28 -30.24
N ALA A 230 -7.01 -20.61 -30.14
CA ALA A 230 -6.40 -21.40 -29.07
C ALA A 230 -4.87 -21.31 -29.09
N ALA A 231 -4.27 -21.44 -30.27
CA ALA A 231 -2.82 -21.34 -30.44
C ALA A 231 -2.28 -19.96 -30.06
N ARG A 232 -2.91 -18.88 -30.56
CA ARG A 232 -2.47 -17.50 -30.29
C ARG A 232 -2.68 -17.07 -28.83
N LEU A 233 -3.77 -17.50 -28.22
CA LEU A 233 -4.09 -17.16 -26.83
C LEU A 233 -3.46 -18.13 -25.81
N GLY A 234 -2.71 -19.14 -26.27
CA GLY A 234 -2.01 -20.08 -25.41
C GLY A 234 -2.93 -20.95 -24.55
N VAL A 235 -4.13 -21.28 -25.04
CA VAL A 235 -5.15 -22.07 -24.31
C VAL A 235 -5.65 -23.25 -25.15
N ASP A 236 -6.39 -24.16 -24.52
CA ASP A 236 -7.02 -25.28 -25.22
C ASP A 236 -8.26 -24.83 -26.03
N VAL A 237 -8.53 -25.52 -27.13
CA VAL A 237 -9.68 -25.24 -28.02
C VAL A 237 -11.02 -25.30 -27.28
N ARG A 238 -11.16 -26.16 -26.25
CA ARG A 238 -12.39 -26.20 -25.43
C ARG A 238 -12.57 -24.93 -24.58
N THR A 239 -11.48 -24.27 -24.20
CA THR A 239 -11.55 -22.98 -23.51
C THR A 239 -12.04 -21.90 -24.46
N ILE A 240 -11.59 -21.91 -25.73
CA ILE A 240 -12.10 -21.01 -26.77
C ILE A 240 -13.59 -21.23 -27.02
N ASP A 241 -14.05 -22.48 -27.22
CA ASP A 241 -15.47 -22.77 -27.42
C ASP A 241 -16.34 -22.24 -26.25
N ARG A 242 -15.88 -22.44 -25.01
CA ARG A 242 -16.57 -21.94 -23.81
C ARG A 242 -16.63 -20.43 -23.76
N ASP A 243 -15.49 -19.76 -23.96
CA ASP A 243 -15.41 -18.29 -23.90
C ASP A 243 -16.20 -17.66 -25.06
N ARG A 244 -16.12 -18.23 -26.26
CA ARG A 244 -16.88 -17.80 -27.44
C ARG A 244 -18.40 -17.89 -27.22
N LYS A 245 -18.89 -18.99 -26.64
CA LYS A 245 -20.30 -19.16 -26.23
C LYS A 245 -20.74 -18.14 -25.19
N LEU A 246 -19.89 -17.87 -24.19
CA LEU A 246 -20.17 -16.86 -23.15
C LEU A 246 -20.28 -15.45 -23.74
N LEU A 247 -19.46 -15.15 -24.76
CA LEU A 247 -19.42 -13.86 -25.44
C LEU A 247 -20.47 -13.73 -26.57
N GLY A 248 -21.26 -14.78 -26.83
CA GLY A 248 -22.28 -14.79 -27.88
C GLY A 248 -21.72 -14.79 -29.31
N LEU A 249 -20.47 -15.21 -29.49
CA LEU A 249 -19.80 -15.21 -30.79
C LEU A 249 -20.06 -16.54 -31.55
N PRO A 250 -20.44 -16.52 -32.84
CA PRO A 250 -20.58 -17.73 -33.63
C PRO A 250 -19.22 -18.36 -33.94
N ALA A 251 -19.17 -19.66 -34.26
CA ALA A 251 -17.91 -20.25 -34.71
C ALA A 251 -17.58 -19.70 -36.10
N ASN A 252 -16.32 -19.32 -36.32
CA ASN A 252 -15.83 -19.04 -37.66
C ASN A 252 -15.54 -20.38 -38.34
N TYR A 253 -16.03 -20.51 -39.57
CA TYR A 253 -15.74 -21.64 -40.45
C TYR A 253 -14.96 -21.10 -41.65
N TRP A 254 -14.17 -21.96 -42.29
CA TRP A 254 -13.55 -21.62 -43.56
C TRP A 254 -14.63 -21.14 -44.55
N THR A 255 -14.56 -19.87 -44.94
CA THR A 255 -15.23 -19.42 -46.17
C THR A 255 -14.27 -19.70 -47.31
N GLU A 256 -14.60 -20.68 -48.16
CA GLU A 256 -13.98 -20.81 -49.47
C GLU A 256 -14.32 -19.54 -50.28
N HIS A 257 -13.46 -18.53 -50.24
CA HIS A 257 -13.45 -17.51 -51.28
C HIS A 257 -12.59 -18.01 -52.45
N GLU A 258 -13.28 -18.67 -53.38
CA GLU A 258 -13.13 -18.61 -54.84
C GLU A 258 -11.70 -18.40 -55.37
N ALA A 259 -10.99 -19.50 -55.59
CA ALA A 259 -10.12 -19.60 -56.75
C ALA A 259 -11.01 -19.77 -58.01
N ALA A 260 -11.40 -18.65 -58.62
CA ALA A 260 -11.99 -18.64 -59.96
C ALA A 260 -11.61 -17.37 -60.73
N ALA A 261 -10.70 -17.56 -61.69
CA ALA A 261 -10.37 -16.75 -62.87
C ALA A 261 -9.87 -15.30 -62.69
#